data_AF-A0A189XG85-F1
#
_entry.id   AF-A0A189XG85-F1
#
_cell.length_a   1.000
_cell.length_b   1.000
_cell.length_c   1.000
_cell.angle_alpha   90.00
_cell.angle_beta   90.00
_cell.angle_gamma   90.00
#
_symmetry.space_group_name_H-M   'P 1'
#
loop_
_entity.id
_entity.type
_entity.pdbx_description
1 polymer ?
#
loop_
_entity_poly.entity_id
_entity_poly.type
_entity_poly.pdbx_seq_one_letter_code
_entity_poly.pdbx_strand_id
1 'polypeptide(L)'
;KLELMELENIVANTVYLKAREGGSDSNKGKSKKWKKLLQFPHISQCLDLKSKLDVRYSYVVDQQPIGRLLFRQFCECVKPMYHKYNKFLDDVEQYQVELDEKRQ
;
A
#
# COMPACT_ATOMS: atom_id res chain seq x y z
N LYS A 1 39.59 -16.10 -15.06
CA LYS A 1 38.70 -16.40 -13.91
C LYS A 1 38.41 -15.13 -13.10
N LEU A 2 39.42 -14.35 -12.75
CA LEU A 2 39.25 -13.02 -12.13
C LEU A 2 38.48 -12.04 -13.05
N GLU A 3 38.87 -11.95 -14.32
CA GLU A 3 38.20 -11.08 -15.32
C GLU A 3 36.73 -11.43 -15.58
N LEU A 4 36.37 -12.72 -15.50
CA LEU A 4 34.99 -13.17 -15.67
C LEU A 4 34.11 -12.67 -14.51
N MET A 5 34.64 -12.74 -13.29
CA MET A 5 33.97 -12.31 -12.07
C MET A 5 33.82 -10.78 -12.01
N GLU A 6 34.81 -10.04 -12.51
CA GLU A 6 34.72 -8.58 -12.65
C GLU A 6 33.62 -8.18 -13.63
N LEU A 7 33.52 -8.88 -14.78
CA LEU A 7 32.48 -8.62 -15.77
C LEU A 7 31.08 -8.93 -15.22
N GLU A 8 30.91 -10.04 -14.52
CA GLU A 8 29.64 -10.41 -13.86
C GLU A 8 29.20 -9.34 -12.84
N ASN A 9 30.14 -8.80 -12.04
CA ASN A 9 29.86 -7.74 -11.08
C ASN A 9 29.41 -6.43 -11.77
N ILE A 10 30.08 -6.04 -12.85
CA ILE A 10 29.71 -4.85 -13.62
C ILE A 10 28.30 -5.00 -14.22
N VAL A 11 27.99 -6.17 -14.79
CA VAL A 11 26.66 -6.48 -15.34
C VAL A 11 25.59 -6.43 -14.26
N ALA A 12 25.82 -7.08 -13.10
CA ALA A 12 24.88 -7.08 -11.99
C ALA A 12 24.59 -5.67 -11.46
N ASN A 13 25.64 -4.84 -11.28
CA ASN A 13 25.49 -3.45 -10.84
C ASN A 13 24.70 -2.61 -11.84
N THR A 14 24.96 -2.81 -13.14
CA THR A 14 24.24 -2.09 -14.21
C THR A 14 22.75 -2.47 -14.24
N VAL A 15 22.44 -3.76 -14.12
CA VAL A 15 21.05 -4.27 -14.06
C VAL A 15 20.34 -3.73 -12.81
N TYR A 16 21.01 -3.70 -11.67
CA TYR A 16 20.46 -3.15 -10.43
C TYR A 16 20.12 -1.66 -10.56
N LEU A 17 21.04 -0.85 -11.11
CA LEU A 17 20.81 0.58 -11.33
C LEU A 17 19.61 0.81 -12.27
N LYS A 18 19.49 0.00 -13.33
CA LYS A 18 18.33 0.05 -14.24
C LYS A 18 17.01 -0.32 -13.55
N ALA A 19 17.01 -1.29 -12.65
CA ALA A 19 15.83 -1.62 -11.86
C ALA A 19 15.45 -0.48 -10.90
N ARG A 20 16.45 0.18 -10.30
CA ARG A 20 16.24 1.31 -9.37
C ARG A 20 15.71 2.56 -10.06
N GLU A 21 16.14 2.85 -11.28
CA GLU A 21 15.63 3.94 -12.11
C GLU A 21 14.16 3.74 -12.52
N GLY A 22 13.60 2.55 -12.30
CA GLY A 22 12.18 2.27 -12.53
C GLY A 22 11.87 1.57 -13.86
N GLY A 23 12.89 1.12 -14.59
CA GLY A 23 12.74 0.53 -15.93
C GLY A 23 12.22 1.52 -16.97
N SER A 24 12.40 1.21 -18.27
CA SER A 24 11.84 2.04 -19.36
C SER A 24 10.31 1.91 -19.48
N ASP A 25 9.72 0.92 -18.82
CA ASP A 25 8.29 0.63 -18.88
C ASP A 25 7.53 1.37 -17.78
N SER A 26 6.39 1.97 -18.14
CA SER A 26 5.46 2.66 -17.23
C SER A 26 4.95 1.82 -16.04
N ASN A 27 5.24 0.52 -16.03
CA ASN A 27 4.84 -0.45 -15.01
C ASN A 27 5.68 -0.40 -13.74
N LYS A 28 6.70 0.46 -13.61
CA LYS A 28 7.51 0.64 -12.39
C LYS A 28 8.05 -0.69 -11.85
N GLY A 29 8.61 -1.52 -12.72
CA GLY A 29 9.16 -2.84 -12.37
C GLY A 29 8.14 -3.98 -12.17
N LYS A 30 6.83 -3.74 -12.34
CA LYS A 30 5.84 -4.83 -12.22
C LYS A 30 5.93 -5.82 -13.39
N SER A 31 5.78 -7.10 -13.09
CA SER A 31 5.63 -8.15 -14.10
C SER A 31 4.46 -7.88 -15.05
N LYS A 32 4.61 -8.17 -16.34
CA LYS A 32 3.51 -8.07 -17.33
C LYS A 32 2.26 -8.86 -16.94
N LYS A 33 2.39 -9.90 -16.09
CA LYS A 33 1.30 -10.76 -15.61
C LYS A 33 0.86 -10.45 -14.16
N TRP A 34 1.26 -9.31 -13.58
CA TRP A 34 1.02 -9.00 -12.15
C TRP A 34 -0.44 -9.11 -11.73
N LYS A 35 -1.40 -8.74 -12.59
CA LYS A 35 -2.84 -8.86 -12.32
C LYS A 35 -3.29 -10.31 -12.13
N LYS A 36 -2.69 -11.25 -12.87
CA LYS A 36 -2.98 -12.69 -12.73
C LYS A 36 -2.35 -13.24 -11.45
N LEU A 37 -1.17 -12.76 -11.08
CA LEU A 37 -0.47 -13.17 -9.85
C LEU A 37 -1.20 -12.68 -8.59
N LEU A 38 -1.75 -11.47 -8.62
CA LEU A 38 -2.48 -10.84 -7.52
C LEU A 38 -4.01 -10.95 -7.68
N GLN A 39 -4.49 -11.98 -8.38
CA GLN A 39 -5.92 -12.21 -8.53
C GLN A 39 -6.53 -12.61 -7.18
N PHE A 40 -7.63 -11.97 -6.80
CA PHE A 40 -8.31 -12.29 -5.55
C PHE A 40 -8.92 -13.70 -5.59
N PRO A 41 -8.85 -14.44 -4.46
CA PRO A 41 -9.58 -15.70 -4.32
C PRO A 41 -11.10 -15.44 -4.22
N HIS A 42 -11.89 -16.49 -4.47
CA HIS A 42 -13.34 -16.42 -4.22
C HIS A 42 -13.63 -16.28 -2.72
N ILE A 43 -14.69 -15.55 -2.35
CA ILE A 43 -15.02 -15.24 -0.94
C ILE A 43 -15.15 -16.49 -0.06
N SER A 44 -15.62 -17.62 -0.62
CA SER A 44 -15.72 -18.89 0.09
C SER A 44 -14.38 -19.42 0.61
N GLN A 45 -13.28 -19.09 -0.06
CA GLN A 45 -11.93 -19.48 0.35
C GLN A 45 -11.39 -18.61 1.49
N CYS A 46 -12.07 -17.51 1.81
CA CYS A 46 -11.67 -16.59 2.88
C CYS A 46 -12.45 -16.82 4.19
N LEU A 47 -13.40 -17.76 4.22
CA LEU A 47 -14.31 -17.93 5.36
C LEU A 47 -13.56 -18.35 6.63
N ASP A 48 -12.53 -19.18 6.49
CA ASP A 48 -11.70 -19.66 7.60
C ASP A 48 -10.74 -18.57 8.13
N LEU A 49 -10.44 -17.54 7.33
CA LEU A 49 -9.62 -16.41 7.78
C LEU A 49 -10.31 -15.63 8.89
N LYS A 50 -11.65 -15.57 8.89
CA LYS A 50 -12.42 -14.83 9.90
C LYS A 50 -12.13 -15.31 11.32
N SER A 51 -11.90 -16.62 11.53
CA SER A 51 -11.58 -17.16 12.86
C SER A 51 -10.10 -17.03 13.24
N LYS A 52 -9.22 -16.75 12.27
CA LYS A 52 -7.77 -16.62 12.47
C LYS A 52 -7.34 -15.16 12.65
N LEU A 53 -8.17 -14.21 12.22
CA LEU A 53 -7.86 -12.78 12.26
C LEU A 53 -8.43 -12.14 13.53
N ASP A 54 -7.64 -11.25 14.11
CA ASP A 54 -8.14 -10.30 15.10
C ASP A 54 -9.02 -9.26 14.40
N VAL A 55 -10.28 -9.14 14.82
CA VAL A 55 -11.27 -8.24 14.23
C VAL A 55 -11.50 -6.97 15.04
N ARG A 56 -10.65 -6.68 16.02
CA ARG A 56 -10.71 -5.44 16.80
C ARG A 56 -10.52 -4.23 15.89
N TYR A 57 -11.28 -3.17 16.15
CA TYR A 57 -11.21 -1.91 15.40
C TYR A 57 -9.79 -1.34 15.36
N SER A 58 -9.10 -1.30 16.51
CA SER A 58 -7.72 -0.81 16.61
C SER A 58 -6.73 -1.59 15.76
N TYR A 59 -6.99 -2.86 15.49
CA TYR A 59 -6.11 -3.68 14.68
C TYR A 59 -6.46 -3.59 13.19
N VAL A 60 -7.73 -3.77 12.83
CA VAL A 60 -8.16 -3.83 11.43
C VAL A 60 -8.24 -2.44 10.78
N VAL A 61 -8.77 -1.46 11.51
CA VAL A 61 -9.06 -0.13 10.94
C VAL A 61 -7.94 0.86 11.20
N ASP A 62 -7.29 0.80 12.36
CA ASP A 62 -6.27 1.80 12.72
C ASP A 62 -4.87 1.36 12.26
N GLN A 63 -4.40 0.19 12.73
CA GLN A 63 -3.05 -0.30 12.43
C GLN A 63 -2.84 -0.81 11.00
N GLN A 64 -3.86 -1.42 10.39
CA GLN A 64 -3.74 -2.00 9.04
C GLN A 64 -4.13 -0.98 7.95
N PRO A 65 -3.20 -0.55 7.07
CA PRO A 65 -3.48 0.50 6.09
C PRO A 65 -4.58 0.16 5.09
N ILE A 66 -4.63 -1.10 4.63
CA ILE A 66 -5.65 -1.57 3.68
C ILE A 66 -7.02 -1.63 4.37
N GLY A 67 -7.08 -2.11 5.61
CA GLY A 67 -8.31 -2.15 6.39
C GLY A 67 -8.84 -0.76 6.70
N ARG A 68 -7.95 0.19 7.05
CA ARG A 68 -8.27 1.61 7.19
C ARG A 68 -8.90 2.20 5.93
N LEU A 69 -8.28 1.94 4.77
CA LEU A 69 -8.75 2.44 3.48
C LEU A 69 -10.14 1.89 3.13
N LEU A 70 -10.34 0.57 3.26
CA LEU A 70 -11.62 -0.07 2.97
C LEU A 70 -12.72 0.41 3.94
N PHE A 71 -12.40 0.61 5.22
CA PHE A 71 -13.34 1.16 6.19
C PHE A 71 -13.76 2.60 5.83
N ARG A 72 -12.81 3.44 5.40
CA ARG A 72 -13.11 4.81 4.95
C ARG A 72 -13.99 4.82 3.70
N GLN A 73 -13.72 3.95 2.73
CA GLN A 73 -14.59 3.77 1.56
C GLN A 73 -16.00 3.32 1.95
N PHE A 74 -16.12 2.42 2.92
CA PHE A 74 -17.43 2.03 3.47
C PHE A 74 -18.15 3.22 4.12
N CYS A 75 -17.46 4.03 4.92
CA CYS A 75 -18.04 5.25 5.50
C CYS A 75 -18.47 6.24 4.42
N GLU A 76 -17.75 6.37 3.33
CA GLU A 76 -18.09 7.27 2.23
C GLU A 76 -19.31 6.76 1.42
N CYS A 77 -19.26 5.53 0.94
CA CYS A 77 -20.26 4.98 0.04
C CYS A 77 -21.54 4.50 0.74
N VAL A 78 -21.42 3.93 1.95
CA VAL A 78 -22.51 3.19 2.61
C VAL A 78 -23.03 3.88 3.86
N LYS A 79 -22.15 4.58 4.61
CA LYS A 79 -22.51 5.25 5.87
C LYS A 79 -22.02 6.70 5.92
N PRO A 80 -22.54 7.60 5.05
CA PRO A 80 -22.03 8.96 4.90
C PRO A 80 -22.07 9.79 6.20
N MET A 81 -22.94 9.46 7.15
CA MET A 81 -22.94 10.06 8.50
C MET A 81 -21.59 9.92 9.20
N TYR A 82 -20.85 8.83 8.96
CA TYR A 82 -19.53 8.61 9.55
C TYR A 82 -18.40 9.24 8.73
N HIS A 83 -18.61 9.50 7.44
CA HIS A 83 -17.60 10.09 6.57
C HIS A 83 -17.13 11.46 7.06
N LYS A 84 -18.03 12.27 7.66
CA LYS A 84 -17.66 13.56 8.27
C LYS A 84 -16.64 13.44 9.40
N TYR A 85 -16.67 12.35 10.17
CA TYR A 85 -15.68 12.12 11.24
C TYR A 85 -14.32 11.77 10.64
N ASN A 86 -14.27 11.00 9.55
CA ASN A 86 -13.01 10.72 8.85
C ASN A 86 -12.37 12.02 8.31
N LYS A 87 -13.18 12.90 7.69
CA LYS A 87 -12.68 14.21 7.24
C LYS A 87 -12.13 15.05 8.38
N PHE A 88 -12.87 15.13 9.48
CA PHE A 88 -12.41 15.84 10.67
C PHE A 88 -11.07 15.28 11.19
N LEU A 89 -10.91 13.95 11.24
CA LEU A 89 -9.65 13.35 11.66
C LEU A 89 -8.50 13.65 10.69
N ASP A 90 -8.78 13.71 9.38
CA ASP A 90 -7.78 14.12 8.37
C ASP A 90 -7.37 15.58 8.56
N ASP A 91 -8.33 16.46 8.82
CA ASP A 91 -8.07 17.88 9.08
C ASP A 91 -7.22 18.06 10.36
N VAL A 92 -7.50 17.28 11.40
CA VAL A 92 -6.71 17.26 12.64
C VAL A 92 -5.29 16.74 12.40
N GLU A 93 -5.13 15.65 11.64
CA GLU A 93 -3.80 15.11 11.30
C GLU A 93 -2.99 16.13 10.48
N GLN A 94 -3.63 16.80 9.52
CA GLN A 94 -2.99 17.88 8.75
C GLN A 94 -2.60 19.06 9.64
N TYR A 95 -3.49 19.50 10.53
CA TYR A 95 -3.23 20.60 11.46
C TYR A 95 -1.99 20.32 12.33
N GLN A 96 -1.83 19.07 12.81
CA GLN A 96 -0.70 18.66 13.65
C GLN A 96 0.67 18.74 12.94
N VAL A 97 0.69 18.60 11.62
CA VAL A 97 1.93 18.67 10.82
C VAL A 97 2.13 20.01 10.12
N GLU A 98 1.11 20.87 10.13
CA GLU A 98 1.15 22.19 9.50
C GLU A 98 2.13 23.14 10.23
N LEU A 99 2.67 24.12 9.51
CA LEU A 99 3.50 25.17 10.11
C LEU A 99 2.66 26.09 11.00
N ASP A 100 3.24 26.60 12.09
CA ASP A 100 2.52 27.45 13.05
C ASP A 100 1.86 28.68 12.41
N GLU A 101 2.51 29.28 11.41
CA GLU A 101 1.97 30.43 10.65
C GLU A 101 0.66 30.13 9.91
N LYS A 102 0.44 28.85 9.58
CA LYS A 102 -0.72 28.34 8.85
C LYS A 102 -1.74 27.64 9.76
N ARG A 103 -1.43 27.48 11.05
CA ARG A 103 -2.35 26.96 12.08
C ARG A 103 -3.23 28.11 12.59
N GLN A 104 -4.09 28.66 11.72
CA GLN A 104 -5.07 29.68 12.07
C GLN A 104 -6.49 29.22 11.78
#